data_AF-A0AAC9CX04-F1
#
_entry.id   AF-A0AAC9CX04-F1
#
_cell.length_a   1.000
_cell.length_b   1.000
_cell.length_c   1.000
_cell.angle_alpha   90.00
_cell.angle_beta   90.00
_cell.angle_gamma   90.00
#
_symmetry.space_group_name_H-M   'P 1'
#
loop_
_entity.id
_entity.type
_entity.pdbx_description
1 polymer ?
#
loop_
_entity_poly.entity_id
_entity_poly.type
_entity_poly.pdbx_seq_one_letter_code
_entity_poly.pdbx_strand_id
1 'polypeptide(L)' 'MLVNGFLNTKNNDYYNPDLGIILEDLHDENVLTENGILQFIDTVFYIKDNFYEN' A
#
# COMPACT_ATOMS: atom_id res chain seq x y z
N MET A 1 -15.47 -1.72 -1.94
CA MET A 1 -15.43 -0.52 -1.07
C MET A 1 -14.02 0.04 -1.15
N LEU A 2 -13.86 1.33 -1.42
CA LEU A 2 -12.55 1.99 -1.31
C LEU A 2 -12.27 2.24 0.16
N VAL A 3 -11.07 1.89 0.63
CA VAL A 3 -10.60 2.23 1.97
C VAL A 3 -9.41 3.17 1.80
N ASN A 4 -9.51 4.41 2.27
CA ASN A 4 -8.46 5.43 2.11
C ASN A 4 -7.98 5.62 0.65
N GLY A 5 -8.88 5.47 -0.33
CA GLY A 5 -8.56 5.57 -1.76
C GLY A 5 -7.86 4.35 -2.36
N PHE A 6 -7.58 3.31 -1.57
CA PHE A 6 -7.03 2.06 -2.06
C PHE A 6 -8.12 1.10 -2.55
N LEU A 7 -7.90 0.57 -3.74
CA LEU A 7 -8.61 -0.52 -4.37
C LEU A 7 -7.89 -1.82 -4.03
N ASN A 8 -8.55 -2.74 -3.31
CA ASN A 8 -8.07 -4.11 -3.23
C ASN A 8 -8.25 -4.75 -4.62
N THR A 9 -7.15 -5.24 -5.18
CA THR A 9 -7.16 -5.86 -6.50
C THR A 9 -7.20 -7.37 -6.40
N LYS A 10 -6.05 -8.04 -6.21
CA LYS A 10 -5.90 -9.49 -6.03
C LYS A 10 -4.76 -9.77 -5.05
N ASN A 11 -4.71 -10.97 -4.46
CA ASN A 11 -3.59 -11.43 -3.63
C ASN A 11 -3.09 -10.45 -2.53
N ASN A 12 -3.97 -9.61 -2.01
CA ASN A 12 -3.66 -8.57 -1.02
C ASN A 12 -2.78 -7.43 -1.56
N ASP A 13 -2.93 -7.18 -2.86
CA ASP A 13 -2.39 -6.01 -3.52
C ASP A 13 -3.41 -4.87 -3.51
N TYR A 14 -2.95 -3.69 -3.11
CA TYR A 14 -3.75 -2.49 -2.96
C TYR A 14 -3.25 -1.38 -3.88
N TYR A 15 -4.13 -0.84 -4.71
CA TYR A 15 -3.80 0.22 -5.66
C TYR A 15 -4.55 1.51 -5.33
N ASN A 16 -3.83 2.62 -5.18
CA ASN A 16 -4.41 3.95 -5.09
C ASN A 16 -4.17 4.71 -6.41
N PRO A 17 -5.20 4.91 -7.25
CA PRO A 17 -5.05 5.59 -8.54
C PRO A 17 -4.71 7.07 -8.40
N ASP A 18 -5.23 7.73 -7.37
CA ASP A 18 -5.07 9.18 -7.17
C ASP A 18 -3.63 9.51 -6.73
N LEU A 19 -3.06 8.67 -5.84
CA LEU A 19 -1.67 8.81 -5.39
C LEU A 19 -0.66 8.13 -6.33
N GLY A 20 -1.09 7.24 -7.22
CA GLY A 20 -0.17 6.48 -8.06
C GLY A 20 0.65 5.42 -7.31
N ILE A 21 0.13 4.89 -6.21
CA ILE A 21 0.84 3.91 -5.34
C ILE A 21 0.22 2.53 -5.48
N ILE A 22 1.05 1.49 -5.57
CA ILE A 22 0.65 0.09 -5.39
C ILE A 22 1.41 -0.48 -4.18
N LEU A 23 0.67 -1.14 -3.29
CA LEU A 23 1.21 -1.94 -2.19
C LEU A 23 0.98 -3.41 -2.56
N GLU A 24 2.05 -4.20 -2.66
CA GLU A 24 1.94 -5.65 -2.89
C GLU A 24 2.22 -6.43 -1.61
N ASP A 25 1.55 -7.58 -1.47
CA ASP A 25 1.65 -8.50 -0.33
C ASP A 25 1.39 -7.85 1.04
N LEU A 26 0.40 -6.95 1.10
CA LEU A 26 0.02 -6.27 2.34
C LEU A 26 -0.92 -7.15 3.17
N HIS A 27 -0.34 -7.82 4.15
CA HIS A 27 -1.03 -8.64 5.14
C HIS A 27 -0.65 -8.25 6.56
N ASP A 28 -1.46 -8.67 7.54
CA ASP A 28 -1.20 -8.40 8.95
C ASP A 28 0.16 -8.97 9.41
N GLU A 29 0.63 -10.11 8.87
CA GLU A 29 1.97 -10.64 9.20
C GLU A 29 3.13 -9.75 8.72
N ASN A 30 2.91 -8.98 7.65
CA ASN A 30 3.89 -8.12 7.01
C ASN A 30 3.87 -6.71 7.59
N VAL A 31 2.97 -6.43 8.55
CA VAL A 31 2.84 -5.13 9.21
C VAL A 31 3.06 -5.27 10.71
N LEU A 32 4.26 -4.91 11.15
CA LEU A 32 4.60 -4.84 12.57
C LEU A 32 4.23 -3.46 13.11
N THR A 33 3.87 -3.40 14.39
CA THR A 33 3.65 -2.13 15.10
C THR A 33 4.53 -2.07 16.33
N GLU A 34 5.41 -1.08 16.40
CA GLU A 34 6.28 -0.85 17.54
C GLU A 34 6.18 0.62 17.98
N ASN A 35 5.81 0.87 19.24
CA ASN A 35 5.61 2.22 19.78
C ASN A 35 4.65 3.10 18.96
N GLY A 36 3.66 2.48 18.31
CA GLY A 36 2.70 3.18 17.44
C GLY A 36 3.22 3.51 16.04
N ILE A 37 4.44 3.08 15.70
CA ILE A 37 5.01 3.19 14.36
C ILE A 37 4.76 1.89 13.61
N LEU A 38 4.22 1.99 12.39
CA LEU A 38 4.06 0.86 11.48
C LEU A 38 5.40 0.57 10.79
N GLN A 39 5.82 -0.69 10.84
CA GLN A 39 7.00 -1.21 10.18
C GLN A 39 6.54 -2.27 9.18
N PHE A 40 6.76 -1.99 7.89
CA PHE A 40 6.40 -2.91 6.83
C PHE A 40 7.61 -3.81 6.54
N ILE A 41 7.39 -5.12 6.63
CA ILE A 41 8.36 -6.15 6.26
C ILE A 41 7.79 -6.91 5.07
N ASP A 42 8.63 -7.23 4.09
CA ASP A 42 8.25 -7.99 2.89
C ASP A 42 7.12 -7.39 2.02
N THR A 43 6.66 -6.17 2.30
CA THR A 43 5.73 -5.42 1.44
C THR A 43 6.51 -4.60 0.40
N VAL A 44 6.13 -4.69 -0.87
CA VAL A 44 6.73 -3.88 -1.94
C VAL A 44 5.87 -2.67 -2.26
N PHE A 45 6.50 -1.49 -2.31
CA PHE A 45 5.85 -0.24 -2.68
C PHE A 45 6.25 0.12 -4.12
N TYR A 46 5.29 0.09 -5.04
CA TYR A 46 5.47 0.65 -6.38
C TYR A 46 4.90 2.05 -6.45
N ILE A 47 5.63 2.92 -7.12
CA ILE A 47 5.21 4.28 -7.46
C ILE A 47 5.09 4.38 -8.98
N LYS A 48 3.98 4.95 -9.45
CA LYS A 48 3.74 5.26 -10.85
C LYS A 48 4.16 6.69 -11.16
N ASP A 49 4.26 7.03 -12.44
CA ASP A 49 4.71 8.35 -12.88
C ASP A 49 3.86 9.49 -12.27
N ASN A 50 2.55 9.28 -12.14
CA ASN A 50 1.63 10.27 -11.56
C ASN A 50 1.82 10.51 -10.05
N PHE A 51 2.62 9.68 -9.35
CA PHE A 51 2.99 9.92 -7.95
C PHE A 51 3.72 11.26 -7.79
N TYR A 52 4.53 11.65 -8.77
CA TYR A 52 5.35 12.86 -8.74
C TYR A 52 4.66 14.10 -9.34
N GLU A 53 3.43 13.95 -9.83
CA GLU A 53 2.72 15.01 -10.55
C GLU A 53 1.87 15.90 -9.62
N ASN A 54 1.87 15.62 -8.31
CA ASN A 54 1.10 16.33 -7.28
C ASN A 54 1.95 17.34 -6.49
#